data_AF-A0A3D0V7L7-F1
#
_entry.id   AF-A0A3D0V7L7-F1
#
_cell.length_a   1.000
_cell.length_b   1.000
_cell.length_c   1.000
_cell.angle_alpha   90.00
_cell.angle_beta   90.00
_cell.angle_gamma   90.00
#
_symmetry.space_group_name_H-M   'P 1'
#
loop_
_entity.id
_entity.type
_entity.pdbx_description
1 polymer ?
#
loop_
_entity_poly.entity_id
_entity_poly.type
_entity_poly.pdbx_seq_one_letter_code
_entity_poly.pdbx_strand_id
1 'polypeptide(L)' 'VEGAYPIVLVSFHVVCATYDKQETADLVKAFENYVVSDAGQKAAADSAKSAPLSKSLADKAAKAIASIKVKA' A
#
# COMPACT_ATOMS: atom_id res chain seq x y z
N VAL A 1 20.16 9.03 1.33
CA VAL A 1 21.12 8.33 0.45
C VAL A 1 21.98 9.40 -0.17
N GLU A 2 23.22 9.52 0.31
CA GLU A 2 24.18 10.45 -0.30
C GLU A 2 24.34 10.10 -1.78
N GLY A 3 24.21 11.07 -2.67
CA GLY A 3 24.26 10.86 -4.13
C GLY A 3 22.97 10.37 -4.81
N ALA A 4 21.83 10.24 -4.10
CA ALA A 4 20.57 9.94 -4.76
C ALA A 4 20.04 11.10 -5.61
N TYR A 5 19.35 10.76 -6.70
CA TYR A 5 18.67 11.75 -7.54
C TYR A 5 17.62 12.53 -6.72
N PRO A 6 17.59 13.87 -6.79
CA PRO A 6 16.81 14.69 -5.85
C PRO A 6 15.31 14.70 -6.12
N ILE A 7 14.86 14.23 -7.29
CA ILE A 7 13.44 14.17 -7.65
C ILE A 7 12.94 12.75 -7.41
N VAL A 8 11.96 12.62 -6.51
CA VAL A 8 11.29 11.36 -6.19
C VAL A 8 9.82 11.43 -6.59
N LEU A 9 9.34 10.36 -7.22
CA LEU A 9 7.91 10.18 -7.51
C LEU A 9 7.31 9.23 -6.46
N VAL A 10 6.17 9.62 -5.90
CA VAL A 10 5.44 8.79 -4.93
C VAL A 10 4.10 8.41 -5.53
N SER A 11 3.86 7.10 -5.63
CA SER A 11 2.57 6.54 -6.01
C SER A 11 1.71 6.35 -4.75
N PHE A 12 0.46 6.80 -4.81
CA PHE A 12 -0.50 6.66 -3.72
C PHE A 12 -1.66 5.78 -4.15
N HIS A 13 -2.08 4.88 -3.26
CA HIS A 13 -3.38 4.24 -3.33
C HIS A 13 -4.32 4.98 -2.38
N VAL A 14 -5.43 5.51 -2.91
CA VAL A 14 -6.45 6.22 -2.14
C VAL A 14 -7.66 5.31 -2.03
N VAL A 15 -8.00 4.91 -0.80
CA VAL A 15 -9.09 3.98 -0.50
C VAL A 15 -10.10 4.62 0.46
N CYS A 16 -11.33 4.11 0.46
CA CYS A 16 -12.35 4.58 1.40
C CYS A 16 -12.06 4.08 2.81
N ALA A 17 -12.26 4.94 3.82
CA ALA A 17 -12.19 4.50 5.21
C ALA A 17 -13.36 3.55 5.59
N THR A 18 -14.47 3.62 4.85
CA THR A 18 -15.66 2.80 5.08
C THR A 18 -16.30 2.40 3.76
N TYR A 19 -16.65 1.11 3.63
CA TYR A 19 -17.32 0.55 2.46
C TYR A 19 -18.72 0.03 2.80
N ASP A 20 -19.61 -0.03 1.81
CA ASP A 20 -21.01 -0.47 2.00
C ASP A 20 -21.14 -1.99 2.20
N LYS A 21 -20.26 -2.77 1.56
CA LYS A 21 -20.32 -4.24 1.56
C LYS A 21 -19.08 -4.84 2.21
N GLN A 22 -19.29 -5.85 3.06
CA GLN A 22 -18.20 -6.60 3.70
C GLN A 22 -17.23 -7.19 2.68
N GLU A 23 -17.76 -7.85 1.65
CA GLU A 23 -16.98 -8.43 0.56
C GLU A 23 -16.04 -7.40 -0.10
N THR A 24 -16.52 -6.17 -0.35
CA THR A 24 -15.70 -5.12 -0.95
C THR A 24 -14.60 -4.64 0.01
N ALA A 25 -14.91 -4.45 1.30
CA ALA A 25 -13.90 -4.06 2.29
C ALA A 25 -12.81 -5.14 2.42
N ASP A 26 -13.19 -6.42 2.39
CA ASP A 26 -12.25 -7.53 2.48
C ASP A 26 -11.36 -7.63 1.26
N LEU A 27 -11.92 -7.46 0.05
CA LEU A 27 -11.13 -7.42 -1.19
C LEU A 27 -10.14 -6.27 -1.21
N VAL A 28 -10.56 -5.06 -0.80
CA VAL A 28 -9.67 -3.90 -0.71
C VAL A 28 -8.56 -4.17 0.31
N LYS A 29 -8.88 -4.67 1.50
CA LYS A 29 -7.87 -5.03 2.51
C LYS A 29 -6.90 -6.07 1.99
N ALA A 30 -7.38 -7.12 1.32
CA ALA A 30 -6.55 -8.18 0.79
C ALA A 30 -5.57 -7.64 -0.27
N PHE A 31 -6.09 -6.84 -1.22
CA PHE A 31 -5.26 -6.26 -2.27
C PHE A 31 -4.22 -5.28 -1.72
N GLU A 32 -4.62 -4.35 -0.85
CA GLU A 32 -3.68 -3.38 -0.28
C GLU A 32 -2.62 -4.05 0.61
N ASN A 33 -2.98 -5.11 1.36
CA ASN A 33 -1.99 -5.90 2.10
C ASN A 33 -1.01 -6.61 1.17
N TYR A 34 -1.46 -7.10 0.01
CA TYR A 34 -0.56 -7.64 -1.01
C TYR A 34 0.37 -6.54 -1.57
N VAL A 35 -0.16 -5.37 -1.91
CA VAL A 35 0.61 -4.24 -2.46
C VAL A 35 1.77 -3.84 -1.53
N VAL A 36 1.53 -3.79 -0.22
CA VAL A 36 2.56 -3.40 0.77
C VAL A 36 3.42 -4.57 1.26
N SER A 37 3.14 -5.81 0.83
CA SER A 37 3.94 -6.99 1.15
C SER A 37 5.26 -7.02 0.39
N ASP A 38 6.22 -7.83 0.85
CA ASP A 38 7.49 -8.06 0.14
C ASP A 38 7.27 -8.54 -1.30
N ALA A 39 6.27 -9.40 -1.53
CA ALA A 39 5.93 -9.92 -2.84
C ALA A 39 5.38 -8.83 -3.78
N GLY A 40 4.46 -7.99 -3.28
CA GLY A 40 3.89 -6.88 -4.06
C GLY A 40 4.93 -5.80 -4.36
N GLN A 41 5.76 -5.46 -3.38
CA GLN A 41 6.87 -4.51 -3.56
C GLN A 41 7.91 -5.04 -4.56
N LYS A 42 8.21 -6.35 -4.53
CA LYS A 42 9.08 -6.97 -5.53
C LYS A 42 8.46 -6.89 -6.93
N ALA A 43 7.17 -7.18 -7.09
CA ALA A 43 6.49 -7.07 -8.38
C ALA A 43 6.56 -5.62 -8.92
N ALA A 44 6.32 -4.62 -8.07
CA ALA A 44 6.44 -3.21 -8.44
C ALA A 44 7.87 -2.82 -8.85
N ALA A 45 8.88 -3.34 -8.15
CA ALA A 45 10.28 -3.14 -8.49
C ALA A 45 10.65 -3.79 -9.83
N ASP A 46 10.19 -5.03 -10.07
CA ASP A 46 10.51 -5.78 -11.30
C ASP A 46 9.88 -5.11 -12.53
N SER A 47 8.59 -4.76 -12.44
CA SER A 47 7.80 -4.20 -13.55
C SER A 47 8.00 -2.71 -13.79
N ALA A 48 8.08 -1.90 -12.73
CA ALA A 48 8.07 -0.43 -12.84
C ALA A 48 9.32 0.23 -12.26
N LYS A 49 10.32 -0.54 -11.83
CA LYS A 49 11.55 -0.05 -11.19
C LYS A 49 11.29 0.82 -9.95
N SER A 50 10.15 0.58 -9.30
CA SER A 50 9.80 1.26 -8.06
C SER A 50 10.76 0.85 -6.95
N ALA A 51 11.24 1.83 -6.18
CA ALA A 51 11.98 1.56 -4.97
C ALA A 51 11.03 0.95 -3.91
N PRO A 52 11.43 -0.11 -3.18
CA PRO A 52 10.60 -0.69 -2.14
C PRO A 52 10.29 0.30 -1.01
N LEU A 53 9.12 0.16 -0.39
CA LEU A 53 8.79 0.89 0.83
C LEU A 53 9.78 0.58 1.95
N SER A 54 10.14 1.60 2.75
CA SER A 54 10.82 1.36 4.01
C SER A 54 9.91 0.59 4.98
N LYS A 55 10.50 -0.18 5.90
CA LYS A 55 9.74 -0.89 6.95
C LYS A 55 8.79 0.04 7.71
N SER A 56 9.27 1.22 8.09
CA SER A 56 8.46 2.22 8.81
C SER A 56 7.24 2.71 8.02
N LEU A 57 7.35 2.79 6.69
CA LEU A 57 6.26 3.22 5.82
C LEU A 57 5.29 2.07 5.53
N ALA A 58 5.79 0.85 5.34
CA ALA A 58 4.98 -0.36 5.24
C ALA A 58 4.15 -0.58 6.52
N ASP A 59 4.74 -0.40 7.70
CA ASP A 59 4.04 -0.52 8.98
C ASP A 59 2.91 0.54 9.13
N LYS A 60 3.15 1.78 8.66
CA LYS A 60 2.10 2.82 8.62
C LYS A 60 0.98 2.46 7.65
N ALA A 61 1.32 1.94 6.47
CA ALA A 61 0.35 1.51 5.48
C ALA A 61 -0.50 0.34 6.00
N ALA A 62 0.12 -0.67 6.61
CA ALA A 62 -0.58 -1.80 7.24
C ALA A 62 -1.58 -1.34 8.32
N LYS A 63 -1.19 -0.37 9.16
CA LYS A 63 -2.11 0.23 10.16
C LYS A 63 -3.28 0.97 9.49
N ALA A 64 -3.03 1.70 8.41
CA ALA A 64 -4.09 2.38 7.66
C ALA A 64 -5.07 1.38 7.02
N ILE A 65 -4.57 0.31 6.41
CA ILE A 65 -5.38 -0.77 5.82
C ILE A 65 -6.24 -1.46 6.88
N ALA A 66 -5.66 -1.74 8.06
CA ALA A 66 -6.39 -2.35 9.17
C ALA A 66 -7.55 -1.47 9.68
N SER A 67 -7.45 -0.14 9.51
CA SER A 67 -8.47 0.81 9.95
C SER A 67 -9.72 0.86 9.05
N ILE A 68 -9.69 0.23 7.87
CA ILE A 68 -10.82 0.18 6.93
C ILE A 68 -11.99 -0.60 7.57
N LYS A 69 -13.20 -0.05 7.44
CA LYS A 69 -14.42 -0.61 8.03
C LYS A 69 -15.50 -0.86 6.98
N VAL A 70 -16.52 -1.59 7.40
CA VAL A 70 -17.78 -1.73 6.69
C VAL A 70 -18.80 -0.87 7.42
N LYS A 71 -19.76 -0.27 6.69
CA LYS A 71 -20.87 0.43 7.32
C LYS A 71 -21.60 -0.53 8.25
N ALA A 72 -21.94 -0.03 9.44
CA ALA A 72 -22.74 -0.76 10.41
C ALA A 72 -24.17 -0.97 9.90
#